data_AF-A0A2R8BSI0-F1
#
_entry.id   AF-A0A2R8BSI0-F1
#
_cell.length_a   1.000
_cell.length_b   1.000
_cell.length_c   1.000
_cell.angle_alpha   90.00
_cell.angle_beta   90.00
_cell.angle_gamma   90.00
#
_symmetry.space_group_name_H-M   'P 1'
#
loop_
_entity.id
_entity.type
_entity.pdbx_description
1 polymer ?
#
loop_
_entity_poly.entity_id
_entity_poly.type
_entity_poly.pdbx_seq_one_letter_code
_entity_poly.pdbx_strand_id
1 'polypeptide(L)'
;MFRTALLLSLVCAQPAFALSCLAPSVAQSTREAVQSDERYRIVLGTFTYDEVSLPADGTQGRQTSIPAVFEGDALTLEGFDDPTKDQVVLQVECITNVCGSITPGVPTLAFLRQDGDDVVLDVNACPQWVFTDPSSQQIATVVECITGEGCPVE
;
A
#
# COMPACT_ATOMS: atom_id res chain seq x y z
N MET A 1 -51.71 -24.91 30.01
CA MET A 1 -52.06 -24.11 28.81
C MET A 1 -51.59 -22.70 29.11
N PHE A 2 -50.62 -22.02 28.50
CA PHE A 2 -49.85 -22.11 27.26
C PHE A 2 -48.46 -21.53 27.60
N ARG A 3 -47.35 -22.18 27.23
CA ARG A 3 -45.99 -21.60 27.35
C ARG A 3 -45.51 -21.19 25.96
N THR A 4 -45.70 -19.93 25.61
CA THR A 4 -45.16 -19.33 24.37
C THR A 4 -43.71 -18.91 24.62
N ALA A 5 -42.76 -19.65 24.04
CA ALA A 5 -41.38 -19.21 23.89
C ALA A 5 -41.17 -18.84 22.42
N LEU A 6 -41.20 -17.54 22.13
CA LEU A 6 -40.88 -16.98 20.82
C LEU A 6 -39.35 -16.86 20.73
N LEU A 7 -38.71 -17.82 20.07
CA LEU A 7 -37.29 -17.77 19.73
C LEU A 7 -37.09 -16.79 18.56
N LEU A 8 -36.59 -15.60 18.87
CA LEU A 8 -36.26 -14.55 17.91
C LEU A 8 -34.86 -14.84 17.33
N SER A 9 -34.81 -15.45 16.15
CA SER A 9 -33.56 -15.71 15.43
C SER A 9 -32.99 -14.39 14.88
N LEU A 10 -32.02 -13.81 15.59
CA LEU A 10 -31.18 -12.71 15.08
C LEU A 10 -30.27 -13.27 13.97
N VAL A 11 -30.68 -13.08 12.73
CA VAL A 11 -29.80 -13.25 11.57
C VAL A 11 -28.87 -12.05 11.54
N CYS A 12 -27.65 -12.21 12.05
CA CYS A 12 -26.56 -11.26 11.78
C CYS A 12 -26.29 -11.28 10.28
N ALA A 13 -26.86 -10.32 9.55
CA ALA A 13 -26.47 -10.03 8.18
C ALA A 13 -25.02 -9.50 8.23
N GLN A 14 -24.06 -10.40 8.01
CA GLN A 14 -22.68 -10.00 7.83
C GLN A 14 -22.59 -9.26 6.50
N PRO A 15 -21.98 -8.06 6.43
CA PRO A 15 -21.74 -7.40 5.16
C PRO A 15 -20.86 -8.33 4.31
N ALA A 16 -21.44 -8.82 3.21
CA ALA A 16 -20.67 -9.46 2.16
C ALA A 16 -19.89 -8.35 1.45
N PHE A 17 -18.66 -8.11 1.87
CA PHE A 17 -17.69 -7.32 1.11
C PHE A 17 -17.41 -8.08 -0.19
N ALA A 18 -18.24 -7.82 -1.19
CA ALA A 18 -17.99 -8.25 -2.55
C ALA A 18 -16.68 -7.61 -3.01
N LEU A 19 -15.82 -8.44 -3.62
CA LEU A 19 -14.45 -8.17 -4.05
C LEU A 19 -14.33 -7.04 -5.09
N SER A 20 -14.56 -5.79 -4.70
CA SER A 20 -14.02 -4.61 -5.37
C SER A 20 -13.14 -3.91 -4.37
N CYS A 21 -11.82 -4.12 -4.46
CA CYS A 21 -10.89 -3.49 -3.55
C CYS A 21 -11.11 -1.97 -3.53
N LEU A 22 -11.64 -1.47 -2.42
CA LEU A 22 -11.58 -0.06 -2.14
C LEU A 22 -10.12 0.21 -1.80
N ALA A 23 -9.39 0.85 -2.72
CA ALA A 23 -8.01 1.23 -2.45
C ALA A 23 -8.01 2.15 -1.22
N PRO A 24 -7.16 1.89 -0.21
CA PRO A 24 -7.11 2.71 0.98
C PRO A 24 -6.70 4.14 0.64
N SER A 25 -7.18 5.10 1.43
CA SER A 25 -6.68 6.47 1.32
C SER A 25 -5.23 6.55 1.82
N VAL A 26 -4.50 7.57 1.38
CA VAL A 26 -3.13 7.81 1.83
C VAL A 26 -3.06 7.98 3.36
N ALA A 27 -4.10 8.58 3.96
CA ALA A 27 -4.21 8.69 5.41
C ALA A 27 -4.38 7.32 6.08
N GLN A 28 -5.18 6.42 5.49
CA GLN A 28 -5.35 5.05 5.98
C GLN A 28 -4.02 4.28 5.93
N SER A 29 -3.32 4.28 4.78
CA SER A 29 -2.02 3.63 4.65
C SER A 29 -0.97 4.22 5.60
N THR A 30 -0.99 5.53 5.82
CA THR A 30 -0.06 6.17 6.78
C THR A 30 -0.34 5.71 8.22
N ARG A 31 -1.61 5.64 8.63
CA ARG A 31 -1.96 5.12 9.96
C ARG A 31 -1.54 3.67 10.12
N GLU A 32 -1.82 2.84 9.13
CA GLU A 32 -1.45 1.43 9.17
C GLU A 32 0.07 1.25 9.23
N ALA A 33 0.83 2.00 8.44
CA ALA A 33 2.30 1.98 8.49
C ALA A 33 2.85 2.40 9.87
N VAL A 34 2.28 3.43 10.49
CA VAL A 34 2.70 3.92 11.82
C VAL A 34 2.31 2.97 12.95
N GLN A 35 1.19 2.26 12.80
CA GLN A 35 0.66 1.33 13.82
C GLN A 35 1.18 -0.10 13.66
N SER A 36 1.86 -0.40 12.54
CA SER A 36 2.42 -1.72 12.27
C SER A 36 3.63 -2.02 13.16
N ASP A 37 3.84 -3.31 13.44
CA ASP A 37 5.10 -3.82 14.02
C ASP A 37 6.24 -3.83 12.98
N GLU A 38 5.90 -3.70 11.70
CA GLU A 38 6.85 -3.57 10.60
C GLU A 38 7.34 -2.12 10.46
N ARG A 39 8.56 -1.95 9.97
CA ARG A 39 9.16 -0.62 9.80
C ARG A 39 8.96 -0.14 8.37
N TYR A 40 8.27 0.98 8.22
CA TYR A 40 8.04 1.62 6.93
C TYR A 40 8.82 2.94 6.81
N ARG A 41 9.39 3.17 5.62
CA ARG A 41 9.90 4.46 5.17
C ARG A 41 9.01 4.96 4.04
N ILE A 42 8.48 6.17 4.19
CA ILE A 42 7.62 6.78 3.19
C ILE A 42 8.48 7.60 2.25
N VAL A 43 8.33 7.40 0.94
CA VAL A 43 9.17 8.04 -0.09
C VAL A 43 8.32 8.60 -1.21
N LEU A 44 8.82 9.65 -1.86
CA LEU A 44 8.23 10.24 -3.05
C LEU A 44 9.30 10.33 -4.15
N GLY A 45 9.07 9.67 -5.27
CA GLY A 45 10.07 9.60 -6.33
C GLY A 45 9.66 8.70 -7.47
N THR A 46 10.63 8.10 -8.14
CA THR A 46 10.38 7.20 -9.28
C THR A 46 11.07 5.87 -9.10
N PHE A 47 10.50 4.83 -9.71
CA PHE A 47 11.08 3.49 -9.75
C PHE A 47 11.54 3.18 -11.17
N THR A 48 12.71 2.54 -11.27
CA THR A 48 13.22 1.98 -12.53
C THR A 48 13.45 0.49 -12.35
N TYR A 49 12.89 -0.33 -13.22
CA TYR A 49 13.06 -1.78 -13.22
C TYR A 49 12.88 -2.35 -14.64
N ASP A 50 13.28 -3.60 -14.85
CA ASP A 50 13.08 -4.28 -16.13
C ASP A 50 11.66 -4.87 -16.21
N GLU A 51 10.80 -4.26 -17.03
CA GLU A 51 9.39 -4.65 -17.21
C GLU A 51 9.22 -6.09 -17.75
N VAL A 52 10.23 -6.66 -18.40
CA VAL A 52 10.22 -8.05 -18.89
C VAL A 52 10.14 -9.07 -17.73
N SER A 53 10.36 -8.61 -16.49
CA SER A 53 10.32 -9.41 -15.27
C SER A 53 8.91 -9.63 -14.71
N LEU A 54 7.88 -8.97 -15.25
CA LEU A 54 6.49 -9.18 -14.81
C LEU A 54 5.97 -10.55 -15.29
N PRO A 55 5.38 -11.37 -14.41
CA PRO A 55 4.86 -12.68 -14.80
C PRO A 55 3.75 -12.52 -15.84
N ALA A 56 3.98 -13.02 -17.06
CA ALA A 56 3.07 -12.90 -18.20
C ALA A 56 1.69 -13.55 -17.96
N ASP A 57 1.65 -14.59 -17.12
CA ASP A 57 0.47 -15.41 -16.92
C ASP A 57 0.22 -15.48 -15.40
N GLY A 58 -0.80 -14.75 -14.93
CA GLY A 58 -1.32 -14.77 -13.55
C GLY A 58 -1.75 -16.17 -13.10
N THR A 59 -0.78 -17.04 -12.97
CA THR A 59 -0.90 -18.40 -12.50
C THR A 59 -0.94 -18.28 -10.99
N GLN A 60 -2.16 -18.36 -10.48
CA GLN A 60 -2.55 -18.10 -9.09
C GLN A 60 -1.48 -18.51 -8.06
N GLY A 61 -1.14 -17.57 -7.18
CA GLY A 61 -0.32 -17.83 -6.00
C GLY A 61 1.19 -17.62 -6.13
N ARG A 62 1.67 -16.96 -7.19
CA ARG A 62 3.11 -16.63 -7.30
C ARG A 62 3.36 -15.17 -6.97
N GLN A 63 3.95 -14.95 -5.79
CA GLN A 63 4.64 -13.71 -5.47
C GLN A 63 5.93 -13.66 -6.30
N THR A 64 6.18 -12.54 -6.98
CA THR A 64 7.40 -12.35 -7.78
C THR A 64 8.19 -11.18 -7.20
N SER A 65 9.47 -11.41 -6.94
CA SER A 65 10.40 -10.36 -6.52
C SER A 65 11.10 -9.78 -7.75
N ILE A 66 10.93 -8.49 -7.99
CA ILE A 66 11.56 -7.78 -9.12
C ILE A 66 12.53 -6.74 -8.54
N PRO A 67 13.84 -6.84 -8.84
CA PRO A 67 14.79 -5.79 -8.47
C PRO A 67 14.46 -4.47 -9.16
N ALA A 68 14.43 -3.39 -8.39
CA ALA A 68 14.20 -2.03 -8.85
C ALA A 68 15.19 -1.07 -8.20
N VAL A 69 15.29 0.11 -8.78
CA VAL A 69 15.99 1.26 -8.20
C VAL A 69 14.96 2.34 -7.93
N PHE A 70 14.91 2.81 -6.70
CA PHE A 70 14.18 4.01 -6.31
C PHE A 70 15.12 5.23 -6.36
N GLU A 71 14.61 6.35 -6.85
CA GLU A 71 15.27 7.65 -6.78
C GLU A 71 14.25 8.75 -6.49
N GLY A 72 14.51 9.56 -5.46
CA GLY A 72 13.62 10.62 -5.00
C GLY A 72 13.98 11.07 -3.59
N ASP A 73 12.98 11.41 -2.80
CA ASP A 73 13.14 11.93 -1.44
C ASP A 73 12.40 11.05 -0.43
N ALA A 74 13.01 10.84 0.74
CA ALA A 74 12.37 10.25 1.89
C ALA A 74 11.64 11.31 2.72
N LEU A 75 10.57 10.89 3.39
CA LEU A 75 9.82 11.73 4.30
C LEU A 75 10.58 11.95 5.62
N THR A 76 10.68 13.21 6.02
CA THR A 76 11.17 13.66 7.33
C THR A 76 10.09 14.48 8.06
N LEU A 77 10.46 15.12 9.17
CA LEU A 77 9.59 16.05 9.88
C LEU A 77 9.37 17.38 9.13
N GLU A 78 10.19 17.69 8.13
CA GLU A 78 10.10 18.92 7.33
C GLU A 78 9.40 18.68 5.98
N GLY A 79 9.20 17.42 5.60
CA GLY A 79 8.53 17.01 4.37
C GLY A 79 9.35 15.97 3.60
N PHE A 80 9.14 15.89 2.29
CA PHE A 80 9.98 15.07 1.40
C PHE A 80 11.22 15.89 1.03
N ASP A 81 12.27 15.79 1.83
CA ASP A 81 13.46 16.64 1.73
C ASP A 81 14.79 15.93 2.00
N ASP A 82 14.77 14.60 2.22
CA ASP A 82 15.96 13.78 2.37
C ASP A 82 16.22 12.99 1.07
N PRO A 83 17.15 13.44 0.20
CA PRO A 83 17.37 12.79 -1.08
C PRO A 83 17.94 11.39 -0.88
N THR A 84 17.27 10.40 -1.45
CA THR A 84 17.66 8.99 -1.32
C THR A 84 17.66 8.26 -2.66
N LYS A 85 18.50 7.24 -2.72
CA LYS A 85 18.58 6.30 -3.83
C LYS A 85 18.79 4.91 -3.27
N ASP A 86 17.81 4.05 -3.46
CA ASP A 86 17.77 2.73 -2.84
C ASP A 86 17.64 1.64 -3.90
N GLN A 87 18.28 0.49 -3.65
CA GLN A 87 17.85 -0.76 -4.29
C GLN A 87 16.60 -1.24 -3.56
N VAL A 88 15.53 -1.48 -4.32
CA VAL A 88 14.23 -1.89 -3.78
C VAL A 88 13.80 -3.18 -4.46
N VAL A 89 13.24 -4.10 -3.69
CA VAL A 89 12.58 -5.30 -4.22
C VAL A 89 11.09 -4.99 -4.38
N LEU A 90 10.59 -5.00 -5.61
CA LEU A 90 9.15 -4.97 -5.87
C LEU A 90 8.60 -6.37 -5.63
N GLN A 91 7.84 -6.53 -4.56
CA GLN A 91 7.17 -7.77 -4.21
C GLN A 91 5.77 -7.76 -4.84
N VAL A 92 5.68 -8.31 -6.05
CA VAL A 92 4.45 -8.29 -6.85
C VAL A 92 3.56 -9.47 -6.49
N GLU A 93 2.32 -9.18 -6.10
CA GLU A 93 1.27 -10.17 -5.87
C GLU A 93 0.20 -10.12 -6.97
N CYS A 94 -0.30 -11.29 -7.37
CA CYS A 94 -1.37 -11.44 -8.34
C CYS A 94 -2.61 -12.10 -7.74
N ILE A 95 -3.77 -11.47 -7.95
CA ILE A 95 -5.08 -12.07 -7.67
C ILE A 95 -5.64 -12.53 -9.00
N THR A 96 -5.89 -13.84 -9.10
CA THR A 96 -6.30 -14.52 -10.34
C THR A 96 -5.32 -14.18 -11.47
N ASN A 97 -5.74 -13.35 -12.42
CA ASN A 97 -5.05 -12.95 -13.63
C ASN A 97 -4.66 -11.46 -13.63
N VAL A 98 -4.82 -10.77 -12.49
CA VAL A 98 -4.49 -9.36 -12.33
C VAL A 98 -3.38 -9.24 -11.29
N CYS A 99 -2.20 -8.81 -11.73
CA CYS A 99 -1.08 -8.51 -10.85
C CYS A 99 -1.07 -7.04 -10.48
N GLY A 100 -0.54 -6.73 -9.29
CA GLY A 100 -0.13 -5.37 -9.00
C GLY A 100 0.95 -4.91 -9.97
N SER A 101 0.97 -3.63 -10.29
CA SER A 101 2.05 -3.01 -11.04
C SER A 101 2.24 -1.55 -10.63
N ILE A 102 3.43 -1.03 -10.89
CA ILE A 102 3.75 0.40 -10.79
C ILE A 102 4.32 0.83 -12.15
N THR A 103 4.12 2.07 -12.57
CA THR A 103 4.65 2.50 -13.86
C THR A 103 6.08 3.01 -13.68
N PRO A 104 7.08 2.46 -14.38
CA PRO A 104 8.45 2.96 -14.29
C PRO A 104 8.54 4.44 -14.67
N GLY A 105 9.39 5.18 -13.96
CA GLY A 105 9.65 6.60 -14.23
C GLY A 105 8.49 7.56 -13.90
N VAL A 106 7.37 7.07 -13.37
CA VAL A 106 6.25 7.92 -12.95
C VAL A 106 6.39 8.29 -11.47
N PRO A 107 6.17 9.55 -11.08
CA PRO A 107 6.16 9.96 -9.69
C PRO A 107 5.23 9.07 -8.87
N THR A 108 5.74 8.54 -7.77
CA THR A 108 5.05 7.56 -6.94
C THR A 108 5.33 7.89 -5.49
N LEU A 109 4.27 8.04 -4.71
CA LEU A 109 4.33 8.03 -3.25
C LEU A 109 4.23 6.57 -2.80
N ALA A 110 5.25 6.08 -2.12
CA ALA A 110 5.37 4.68 -1.74
C ALA A 110 5.72 4.50 -0.26
N PHE A 111 5.22 3.40 0.31
CA PHE A 111 5.51 2.96 1.67
C PHE A 111 6.46 1.76 1.58
N LEU A 112 7.76 2.01 1.72
CA LEU A 112 8.80 0.98 1.64
C LEU A 112 8.94 0.27 2.97
N ARG A 113 8.70 -1.04 3.01
CA ARG A 113 8.88 -1.89 4.17
C ARG A 113 10.36 -2.29 4.30
N GLN A 114 10.91 -2.24 5.51
CA GLN A 114 12.20 -2.83 5.81
C GLN A 114 12.04 -4.31 6.19
N ASP A 115 12.74 -5.19 5.49
CA ASP A 115 12.76 -6.63 5.73
C ASP A 115 14.20 -7.11 5.91
N GLY A 116 14.66 -7.15 7.16
CA GLY A 116 16.08 -7.36 7.45
C GLY A 116 16.96 -6.24 6.86
N ASP A 117 17.84 -6.61 5.94
CA ASP A 117 18.70 -5.68 5.18
C ASP A 117 18.07 -5.22 3.86
N ASP A 118 16.95 -5.84 3.44
CA ASP A 118 16.26 -5.54 2.20
C ASP A 118 15.23 -4.42 2.38
N VAL A 119 15.04 -3.63 1.32
CA VAL A 119 13.98 -2.63 1.22
C VAL A 119 12.96 -3.13 0.21
N VAL A 120 11.72 -3.28 0.65
CA VAL A 120 10.67 -3.96 -0.10
C VAL A 120 9.51 -3.00 -0.37
N LEU A 121 8.98 -3.03 -1.59
CA LEU A 121 7.71 -2.42 -1.93
C LEU A 121 6.71 -3.51 -2.31
N ASP A 122 5.68 -3.69 -1.49
CA ASP A 122 4.59 -4.62 -1.76
C ASP A 122 3.65 -4.01 -2.82
N VAL A 123 3.59 -4.65 -3.98
CA VAL A 123 2.82 -4.21 -5.16
C VAL A 123 1.73 -5.23 -5.43
N ASN A 124 0.56 -5.00 -4.84
CA ASN A 124 -0.56 -5.93 -4.89
C ASN A 124 -1.62 -5.47 -5.89
N ALA A 125 -2.48 -6.39 -6.34
CA ALA A 125 -3.63 -6.05 -7.20
C ALA A 125 -4.58 -5.02 -6.56
N CYS A 126 -4.52 -4.90 -5.24
CA CYS A 126 -5.24 -3.91 -4.44
C CYS A 126 -4.18 -3.09 -3.68
N PRO A 127 -3.65 -2.02 -4.31
CA PRO A 127 -2.45 -1.36 -3.81
C PRO A 127 -2.77 -0.59 -2.53
N GLN A 128 -2.13 -1.00 -1.44
CA GLN A 128 -2.17 -0.32 -0.15
C GLN A 128 -1.00 0.65 0.04
N TRP A 129 0.14 0.33 -0.56
CA TRP A 129 1.42 0.96 -0.28
C TRP A 129 1.95 1.82 -1.42
N VAL A 130 1.17 1.99 -2.48
CA VAL A 130 1.57 2.65 -3.72
C VAL A 130 0.50 3.62 -4.16
N PHE A 131 0.90 4.87 -4.39
CA PHE A 131 0.08 5.93 -4.95
C PHE A 131 0.81 6.55 -6.15
N THR A 132 0.45 6.09 -7.35
CA THR A 132 1.01 6.58 -8.62
C THR A 132 0.45 7.96 -8.95
N ASP A 133 1.34 8.86 -9.39
CA ASP A 133 1.07 10.27 -9.70
C ASP A 133 0.26 10.95 -8.58
N PRO A 134 0.78 10.96 -7.33
CA PRO A 134 0.03 11.42 -6.18
C PRO A 134 -0.27 12.92 -6.30
N SER A 135 -1.50 13.30 -5.97
CA SER A 135 -1.87 14.72 -5.91
C SER A 135 -1.13 15.45 -4.80
N SER A 136 -0.96 16.77 -4.93
CA SER A 136 -0.38 17.60 -3.87
C SER A 136 -1.14 17.48 -2.55
N GLN A 137 -2.46 17.24 -2.59
CA GLN A 137 -3.25 16.99 -1.39
C GLN A 137 -2.86 15.68 -0.71
N GLN A 138 -2.67 14.60 -1.47
CA GLN A 138 -2.21 13.32 -0.92
C GLN A 138 -0.84 13.43 -0.28
N ILE A 139 0.09 14.14 -0.92
CA ILE A 139 1.44 14.40 -0.38
C ILE A 139 1.34 15.19 0.93
N ALA A 140 0.56 16.28 0.94
CA ALA A 140 0.34 17.10 2.13
C ALA A 140 -0.30 16.29 3.28
N THR A 141 -1.27 15.43 2.97
CA THR A 141 -1.91 14.55 3.95
C THR A 141 -0.92 13.61 4.63
N VAL A 142 0.05 13.02 3.90
CA VAL A 142 1.10 12.19 4.54
C VAL A 142 1.91 13.01 5.53
N VAL A 143 2.38 14.18 5.09
CA VAL A 143 3.22 15.05 5.91
C VAL A 143 2.45 15.46 7.17
N GLU A 144 1.19 15.83 7.06
CA GLU A 144 0.32 16.17 8.21
C GLU A 144 0.11 14.96 9.13
N CYS A 145 -0.10 13.77 8.59
CA CYS A 145 -0.26 12.54 9.38
C CYS A 145 0.98 12.19 10.22
N ILE A 146 2.18 12.60 9.81
CA ILE A 146 3.45 12.33 10.51
C ILE A 146 3.89 13.49 11.41
N THR A 147 3.64 14.73 10.99
CA THR A 147 4.20 15.94 11.63
C THR A 147 3.16 16.77 12.40
N GLY A 148 1.87 16.60 12.09
CA GLY A 148 0.76 17.38 12.63
C GLY A 148 0.04 16.76 13.83
N GLU A 149 -1.05 17.39 14.25
CA GLU A 149 -1.84 16.98 15.43
C GLU A 149 -2.79 15.79 15.18
N GLY A 150 -2.85 15.25 13.96
CA GLY A 150 -3.62 14.03 13.67
C GLY A 150 -3.75 13.70 12.19
N CYS A 151 -3.91 12.40 11.90
CA CYS A 151 -4.14 11.89 10.55
C CYS A 151 -5.65 11.79 10.25
N PRO A 152 -6.17 12.32 9.13
CA PRO A 152 -7.61 12.35 8.83
C PRO A 152 -8.26 10.97 8.86
N VAL A 153 -9.35 10.81 9.61
CA VAL A 153 -10.19 9.60 9.60
C VAL A 153 -11.24 9.72 8.49
N GLU A 154 -10.94 9.14 7.34
CA GLU A 154 -11.81 9.05 6.16
C GLU A 154 -12.40 7.64 6.02
#